data_AF-A0A7J4FT87-F1
#
_entry.id   AF-A0A7J4FT87-F1
#
_cell.length_a   1.000
_cell.length_b   1.000
_cell.length_c   1.000
_cell.angle_alpha   90.00
_cell.angle_beta   90.00
_cell.angle_gamma   90.00
#
_symmetry.space_group_name_H-M   'P 1'
#
loop_
_entity.id
_entity.type
_entity.pdbx_description
1 polymer ?
#
loop_
_entity_poly.entity_id
_entity_poly.type
_entity_poly.pdbx_seq_one_letter_code
_entity_poly.pdbx_strand_id
1 'polypeptide(L)'
;MAEQLTDEELQRLVAQHNAYQARAQAVAEQIEAIQLSIFECEHASNTVDALKDLDDVESFVPIGAGSFIHAKITKSDRAIINLGAGVAAEMSADAAKDRLVDRKEKLTKILEEMNITLEDLVKKVQAIQIEADRQMQERKADQAYI
;
A
#
# COMPACT_ATOMS: atom_id res chain seq x y z
N MET A 1 -0.44 41.66 24.02
CA MET A 1 0.66 40.75 24.41
C MET A 1 0.54 39.59 23.45
N ALA A 2 1.44 39.47 22.47
CA ALA A 2 1.50 38.27 21.65
C ALA A 2 1.97 37.14 22.57
N GLU A 3 1.16 36.11 22.71
CA GLU A 3 1.44 34.98 23.60
C GLU A 3 2.55 34.16 22.92
N GLN A 4 3.80 34.42 23.34
CA GLN A 4 4.98 33.72 22.85
C GLN A 4 4.88 32.26 23.30
N LEU A 5 4.97 31.30 22.36
CA LEU A 5 5.07 29.88 22.70
C LEU A 5 6.23 29.67 23.68
N THR A 6 5.95 29.04 24.82
CA THR A 6 6.95 28.55 25.75
C THR A 6 7.81 27.48 25.08
N ASP A 7 9.03 27.24 25.57
CA ASP A 7 9.89 26.16 25.06
C ASP A 7 9.19 24.78 25.14
N GLU A 8 8.27 24.61 26.09
CA GLU A 8 7.42 23.43 26.24
C GLU A 8 6.45 23.25 25.06
N GLU A 9 5.84 24.34 24.57
CA GLU A 9 4.90 24.25 23.46
C GLU A 9 5.61 24.05 22.11
N LEU A 10 6.83 24.60 21.95
CA LEU A 10 7.68 24.29 20.79
C LEU A 10 8.08 22.81 20.78
N GLN A 11 8.51 22.26 21.92
CA GLN A 11 8.82 20.83 22.04
C GLN A 11 7.60 19.96 21.73
N ARG A 12 6.41 20.38 22.17
CA ARG A 12 5.15 19.69 21.88
C ARG A 12 4.80 19.71 20.39
N LEU A 13 5.05 20.81 19.67
CA LEU A 13 4.83 20.88 18.23
C LEU A 13 5.78 19.95 17.46
N VAL A 14 7.07 19.95 17.83
CA VAL A 14 8.06 19.05 17.22
C VAL A 14 7.72 17.58 17.47
N ALA A 15 7.29 17.23 18.69
CA ALA A 15 6.87 15.87 19.01
C ALA A 15 5.66 15.42 18.17
N GLN A 16 4.65 16.30 18.02
CA GLN A 16 3.49 16.02 17.18
C GLN A 16 3.85 15.89 15.70
N HIS A 17 4.71 16.76 15.18
CA HIS A 17 5.21 16.70 13.82
C HIS A 17 5.86 15.34 13.54
N ASN A 18 6.81 14.94 14.39
CA ASN A 18 7.53 13.67 14.24
C ASN A 18 6.58 12.46 14.34
N ALA A 19 5.59 12.51 15.23
CA ALA A 19 4.60 11.45 15.35
C ALA A 19 3.73 11.30 14.09
N TYR A 20 3.23 12.40 13.52
CA TYR A 20 2.45 12.34 12.28
C TYR A 20 3.30 11.94 11.08
N GLN A 21 4.55 12.41 11.00
CA GLN A 21 5.48 12.03 9.95
C GLN A 21 5.78 10.52 9.99
N ALA A 22 6.07 9.97 11.17
CA ALA A 22 6.29 8.53 11.33
C ALA A 22 5.06 7.70 10.93
N ARG A 23 3.85 8.20 11.27
CA ARG A 23 2.61 7.54 10.88
C ARG A 23 2.36 7.62 9.36
N ALA A 24 2.65 8.75 8.73
CA ALA A 24 2.54 8.90 7.28
C ALA A 24 3.46 7.94 6.54
N GLN A 25 4.71 7.79 7.01
CA GLN A 25 5.66 6.84 6.45
C GLN A 25 5.16 5.39 6.56
N ALA A 26 4.66 4.99 7.72
CA ALA A 26 4.11 3.64 7.92
C ALA A 26 2.88 3.35 7.02
N VAL A 27 2.04 4.36 6.77
CA VAL A 27 0.91 4.24 5.84
C VAL A 27 1.39 4.12 4.40
N ALA A 28 2.42 4.88 4.00
CA ALA A 28 3.01 4.80 2.67
C ALA A 28 3.60 3.40 2.38
N GLU A 29 4.34 2.83 3.32
CA GLU A 29 4.88 1.46 3.20
C GLU A 29 3.77 0.41 3.04
N GLN A 30 2.66 0.56 3.76
CA GLN A 30 1.50 -0.33 3.61
C GLN A 30 0.80 -0.15 2.25
N ILE A 31 0.71 1.08 1.74
CA ILE A 31 0.17 1.37 0.40
C ILE A 31 0.95 0.61 -0.67
N GLU A 32 2.29 0.62 -0.61
CA GLU A 32 3.14 -0.11 -1.57
C GLU A 32 2.87 -1.62 -1.53
N ALA A 33 2.73 -2.20 -0.34
CA ALA A 33 2.41 -3.63 -0.18
C ALA A 33 1.03 -4.00 -0.77
N ILE A 34 0.04 -3.12 -0.62
CA ILE A 34 -1.30 -3.32 -1.21
C ILE A 34 -1.26 -3.19 -2.73
N GLN A 35 -0.52 -2.22 -3.27
CA GLN A 35 -0.34 -2.06 -4.71
C GLN A 35 0.29 -3.32 -5.35
N LEU A 36 1.30 -3.89 -4.69
CA LEU A 36 1.88 -5.17 -5.12
C LEU A 36 0.82 -6.29 -5.10
N SER A 37 0.02 -6.38 -4.04
CA SER A 37 -1.04 -7.39 -3.93
C SER A 37 -2.13 -7.25 -5.00
N ILE A 38 -2.47 -6.01 -5.39
CA ILE A 38 -3.40 -5.70 -6.49
C ILE A 38 -2.81 -6.20 -7.81
N PHE A 39 -1.53 -5.90 -8.06
CA PHE A 39 -0.82 -6.35 -9.26
C PHE A 39 -0.76 -7.88 -9.34
N GLU A 40 -0.47 -8.56 -8.23
CA GLU A 40 -0.46 -10.02 -8.17
C GLU A 40 -1.85 -10.63 -8.47
N CYS A 41 -2.93 -10.03 -7.94
CA CYS A 41 -4.29 -10.50 -8.22
C CYS A 41 -4.63 -10.36 -9.71
N GLU A 42 -4.25 -9.25 -10.34
CA GLU A 42 -4.45 -9.02 -11.77
C GLU A 42 -3.62 -9.97 -12.63
N HIS A 43 -2.34 -10.16 -12.29
CA HIS A 43 -1.47 -11.07 -13.00
C HIS A 43 -1.98 -12.52 -12.92
N ALA A 44 -2.40 -12.95 -11.72
CA ALA A 44 -3.00 -14.26 -11.52
C ALA A 44 -4.32 -14.42 -12.28
N SER A 45 -5.21 -13.42 -12.27
CA SER A 45 -6.48 -13.51 -13.00
C SER A 45 -6.26 -13.61 -14.51
N ASN A 46 -5.30 -12.87 -15.04
CA ASN A 46 -4.94 -12.90 -16.46
C ASN A 46 -4.32 -14.25 -16.84
N THR A 47 -3.48 -14.82 -15.97
CA THR A 47 -2.87 -16.13 -16.20
C THR A 47 -3.92 -17.23 -16.22
N VAL A 48 -4.85 -17.23 -15.27
CA VAL A 48 -5.95 -18.21 -15.22
C VAL A 48 -6.82 -18.10 -16.47
N ASP A 49 -7.17 -16.87 -16.88
CA ASP A 49 -8.01 -16.65 -18.07
C ASP A 49 -7.32 -17.03 -19.37
N ALA A 50 -6.00 -16.81 -19.48
CA ALA A 50 -5.23 -17.16 -20.66
C ALA A 50 -5.05 -18.68 -20.83
N LEU A 51 -5.03 -19.43 -19.72
CA LEU A 51 -4.81 -20.88 -19.75
C LEU A 51 -6.10 -21.68 -19.91
N LYS A 52 -7.26 -21.17 -19.45
CA LYS A 52 -8.47 -21.97 -19.21
C LYS A 52 -9.01 -22.79 -20.39
N ASP A 53 -8.78 -22.32 -21.62
CA ASP A 53 -9.27 -22.95 -22.85
C ASP A 53 -8.17 -23.68 -23.63
N LEU A 54 -6.98 -23.82 -23.03
CA LEU A 54 -5.85 -24.49 -23.65
C LEU A 54 -5.75 -25.94 -23.19
N ASP A 55 -5.67 -26.87 -24.13
CA ASP A 55 -5.36 -28.26 -23.87
C ASP A 55 -3.84 -28.50 -23.89
N ASP A 56 -3.37 -29.38 -23.00
CA ASP A 56 -2.01 -29.95 -23.07
C ASP A 56 -0.86 -28.91 -23.13
N VAL A 57 -0.95 -27.83 -22.33
CA VAL A 57 0.05 -26.76 -22.30
C VAL A 57 1.40 -27.27 -21.77
N GLU A 58 2.42 -27.26 -22.63
CA GLU A 58 3.82 -27.40 -22.23
C GLU A 58 4.33 -26.07 -21.68
N SER A 59 5.01 -26.12 -20.54
CA SER A 59 5.52 -24.93 -19.85
C SER A 59 6.88 -25.20 -19.20
N PHE A 60 7.58 -24.12 -18.88
CA PHE A 60 8.86 -24.15 -18.17
C PHE A 60 8.66 -23.65 -16.75
N VAL A 61 9.08 -24.46 -15.77
CA VAL A 61 9.07 -24.07 -14.35
C VAL A 61 10.47 -23.59 -13.97
N PRO A 62 10.64 -22.33 -13.53
CA PRO A 62 11.93 -21.83 -13.10
C PRO A 62 12.36 -22.51 -11.79
N ILE A 63 13.62 -22.96 -11.75
CA ILE A 63 14.22 -23.60 -10.56
C ILE A 63 15.39 -22.78 -9.96
N GLY A 64 15.64 -21.58 -10.49
CA GLY A 64 16.68 -20.65 -10.03
C GLY A 64 17.90 -20.58 -10.94
N ALA A 65 18.76 -19.57 -10.73
CA ALA A 65 19.98 -19.33 -11.53
C ALA A 65 19.76 -19.32 -13.07
N GLY A 66 18.60 -18.83 -13.53
CA GLY A 66 18.23 -18.86 -14.95
C GLY A 66 17.97 -20.25 -15.53
N SER A 67 17.79 -21.26 -14.67
CA SER A 67 17.53 -22.66 -15.05
C SER A 67 16.05 -23.02 -14.94
N PHE A 68 15.59 -23.91 -15.80
CA PHE A 68 14.19 -24.31 -15.96
C PHE A 68 14.04 -25.83 -16.11
N ILE A 69 12.90 -26.37 -15.69
CA ILE A 69 12.48 -27.74 -15.98
C ILE A 69 11.22 -27.75 -16.85
N HIS A 70 11.07 -28.76 -17.70
CA HIS A 70 9.85 -28.95 -18.50
C HIS A 70 8.72 -29.45 -17.60
N ALA A 71 7.52 -28.91 -17.81
CA ALA A 71 6.29 -29.35 -17.16
C ALA A 71 5.13 -29.33 -18.16
N LYS A 72 4.10 -30.12 -17.87
CA LYS A 72 2.84 -30.13 -18.62
C LYS A 72 1.70 -29.76 -17.67
N ILE A 73 0.87 -28.80 -18.07
CA ILE A 73 -0.33 -28.41 -17.32
C ILE A 73 -1.47 -29.36 -17.74
N THR A 74 -1.96 -30.15 -16.80
CA THR A 74 -2.95 -31.21 -17.08
C THR A 74 -4.40 -30.85 -16.73
N LYS A 75 -4.62 -29.71 -16.05
CA LYS A 75 -5.94 -29.21 -15.62
C LYS A 75 -6.00 -27.68 -15.77
N SER A 76 -5.93 -27.21 -17.01
CA SER A 76 -5.94 -25.78 -17.33
C SER A 76 -7.25 -25.08 -16.93
N ASP A 77 -8.36 -25.81 -16.88
CA ASP A 77 -9.67 -25.35 -16.44
C ASP A 77 -9.81 -25.22 -14.91
N ARG A 78 -8.76 -25.53 -14.14
CA ARG A 78 -8.77 -25.53 -12.66
C ARG A 78 -7.62 -24.74 -12.07
N ALA A 79 -7.89 -24.09 -10.94
CA ALA A 79 -6.87 -23.41 -10.15
C ALA A 79 -7.10 -23.64 -8.65
N ILE A 80 -6.01 -23.66 -7.88
CA ILE A 80 -6.03 -23.70 -6.42
C ILE A 80 -5.93 -22.27 -5.91
N ILE A 81 -6.96 -21.79 -5.23
CA ILE A 81 -7.04 -20.42 -4.70
C ILE A 81 -7.00 -20.46 -3.17
N ASN A 82 -6.13 -19.63 -2.59
CA ASN A 82 -6.06 -19.43 -1.16
C ASN A 82 -7.29 -18.63 -0.67
N LEU A 83 -7.96 -19.14 0.36
CA LEU A 83 -9.16 -18.55 0.97
C LEU A 83 -8.87 -17.84 2.30
N GLY A 84 -7.63 -17.85 2.76
CA GLY A 84 -7.18 -17.33 4.05
C GLY A 84 -7.08 -18.40 5.13
N ALA A 85 -6.52 -18.02 6.29
CA ALA A 85 -6.41 -18.87 7.48
C ALA A 85 -5.79 -20.27 7.26
N GLY A 86 -4.88 -20.39 6.28
CA GLY A 86 -4.24 -21.67 5.93
C GLY A 86 -5.11 -22.61 5.09
N VAL A 87 -6.23 -22.13 4.54
CA VAL A 87 -7.14 -22.91 3.72
C VAL A 87 -7.03 -22.51 2.25
N ALA A 88 -7.05 -23.51 1.36
CA ALA A 88 -7.12 -23.32 -0.09
C ALA A 88 -8.14 -24.27 -0.69
N ALA A 89 -8.71 -23.89 -1.84
CA ALA A 89 -9.69 -24.70 -2.56
C ALA A 89 -9.33 -24.79 -4.05
N GLU A 90 -9.48 -25.99 -4.62
CA GLU A 90 -9.48 -26.20 -6.07
C GLU A 90 -10.85 -25.77 -6.62
N MET A 91 -10.86 -24.90 -7.62
CA MET A 91 -12.07 -24.39 -8.27
C MET A 91 -11.88 -24.27 -9.78
N SER A 92 -12.97 -24.02 -10.53
CA SER A 92 -12.88 -23.75 -11.96
C SER A 92 -12.12 -22.45 -12.23
N ALA A 93 -11.54 -22.34 -13.42
CA ALA A 93 -10.81 -21.16 -13.87
C ALA A 93 -11.69 -19.89 -13.78
N ASP A 94 -12.96 -19.96 -14.19
CA ASP A 94 -13.88 -18.82 -14.08
C ASP A 94 -14.14 -18.44 -12.61
N ALA A 95 -14.39 -19.42 -11.73
CA ALA A 95 -14.60 -19.14 -10.30
C ALA A 95 -13.32 -18.57 -9.64
N ALA A 96 -12.15 -19.06 -10.05
CA ALA A 96 -10.86 -18.55 -9.59
C ALA A 96 -10.64 -17.11 -10.05
N LYS A 97 -10.96 -16.79 -11.32
CA LYS A 97 -10.90 -15.44 -11.86
C LYS A 97 -11.81 -14.50 -11.09
N ASP A 98 -13.07 -14.88 -10.87
CA ASP A 98 -14.03 -14.07 -10.12
C ASP A 98 -13.54 -13.78 -8.69
N ARG A 99 -12.96 -14.79 -8.01
CA ARG A 99 -12.36 -14.61 -6.68
C ARG A 99 -11.16 -13.67 -6.68
N LEU A 100 -10.31 -13.74 -7.70
CA LEU A 100 -9.16 -12.86 -7.84
C LEU A 100 -9.57 -11.41 -8.13
N VAL A 101 -10.60 -11.22 -8.96
CA VAL A 101 -11.18 -9.91 -9.27
C VAL A 101 -11.85 -9.30 -8.04
N ASP A 102 -12.69 -10.05 -7.31
CA ASP A 102 -13.31 -9.58 -6.06
C ASP A 102 -12.25 -9.19 -5.02
N ARG A 103 -11.17 -9.98 -4.90
CA ARG A 103 -10.05 -9.64 -4.01
C ARG A 103 -9.32 -8.37 -4.46
N LYS A 104 -9.06 -8.20 -5.76
CA LYS A 104 -8.50 -6.96 -6.32
C LYS A 104 -9.38 -5.76 -5.98
N GLU A 105 -10.69 -5.84 -6.21
CA GLU A 105 -11.61 -4.74 -5.92
C GLU A 105 -11.63 -4.34 -4.45
N LYS A 106 -11.60 -5.31 -3.53
CA LYS A 106 -11.50 -5.06 -2.09
C LYS A 106 -10.19 -4.35 -1.74
N LEU A 107 -9.08 -4.80 -2.28
CA LEU A 107 -7.78 -4.16 -2.07
C LEU A 107 -7.74 -2.74 -2.64
N THR A 108 -8.36 -2.51 -3.81
CA THR A 108 -8.46 -1.16 -4.39
C THR A 108 -9.23 -0.21 -3.49
N LYS A 109 -10.35 -0.64 -2.89
CA LYS A 109 -11.10 0.19 -1.92
C LYS A 109 -10.28 0.52 -0.68
N ILE A 110 -9.55 -0.46 -0.14
CA ILE A 110 -8.64 -0.23 1.00
C ILE A 110 -7.54 0.76 0.61
N LEU A 111 -6.98 0.63 -0.60
CA LEU A 111 -5.96 1.55 -1.11
C LEU A 111 -6.49 2.99 -1.21
N GLU A 112 -7.73 3.18 -1.67
CA GLU A 112 -8.37 4.50 -1.72
C GLU A 112 -8.49 5.12 -0.31
N GLU A 113 -8.98 4.36 0.67
CA GLU A 113 -9.10 4.80 2.07
C GLU A 113 -7.73 5.14 2.70
N MET A 114 -6.70 4.36 2.37
CA MET A 114 -5.34 4.59 2.86
C MET A 114 -4.71 5.83 2.23
N ASN A 115 -4.95 6.10 0.95
CA ASN A 115 -4.49 7.34 0.31
C ASN A 115 -5.13 8.57 0.94
N ILE A 116 -6.43 8.53 1.25
CA ILE A 116 -7.12 9.61 1.98
C ILE A 116 -6.48 9.81 3.36
N THR A 117 -6.19 8.70 4.06
CA THR A 117 -5.54 8.75 5.38
C THR A 117 -4.14 9.36 5.29
N LEU A 118 -3.36 8.99 4.28
CA LEU A 118 -2.03 9.55 4.05
C LEU A 118 -2.11 11.05 3.77
N GLU A 119 -3.05 11.48 2.93
CA GLU A 119 -3.26 12.90 2.60
C GLU A 119 -3.60 13.73 3.84
N ASP A 120 -4.47 13.23 4.73
CA ASP A 120 -4.80 13.88 6.00
C ASP A 120 -3.58 14.00 6.92
N LEU A 121 -2.75 12.95 7.00
CA LEU A 121 -1.52 12.98 7.79
C LEU A 121 -0.51 14.01 7.25
N VAL A 122 -0.33 14.06 5.92
CA VAL A 122 0.55 15.04 5.27
C VAL A 122 0.04 16.47 5.52
N LYS A 123 -1.27 16.71 5.42
CA LYS A 123 -1.88 18.01 5.76
C LYS A 123 -1.61 18.42 7.20
N LYS A 124 -1.72 17.49 8.15
CA LYS A 124 -1.41 17.75 9.57
C LYS A 124 0.05 18.11 9.80
N VAL A 125 0.97 17.40 9.14
CA VAL A 125 2.41 17.72 9.18
C VAL A 125 2.68 19.13 8.64
N GLN A 126 2.11 19.47 7.48
CA GLN A 126 2.25 20.79 6.88
C GLN A 126 1.67 21.92 7.74
N ALA A 127 0.51 21.69 8.37
CA ALA A 127 -0.10 22.67 9.27
C ALA A 127 0.79 22.98 10.49
N ILE A 128 1.42 21.97 11.07
CA ILE A 128 2.38 22.15 12.18
C ILE A 128 3.60 22.93 11.71
N GLN A 129 4.12 22.64 10.51
CA GLN A 129 5.26 23.34 9.94
C GLN A 129 4.96 24.83 9.72
N ILE A 130 3.80 25.14 9.13
CA ILE A 130 3.36 26.53 8.89
C ILE A 130 3.22 27.30 10.21
N GLU A 131 2.61 26.70 11.22
CA GLU A 131 2.46 27.36 12.53
C GLU A 131 3.82 27.58 13.21
N ALA A 132 4.72 26.59 13.15
CA ALA A 132 6.08 26.72 13.67
C ALA A 132 6.86 27.85 12.96
N ASP A 133 6.75 27.95 11.64
CA ASP A 133 7.43 28.97 10.84
C ASP A 133 6.88 30.38 11.12
N ARG A 134 5.56 30.53 11.23
CA ARG A 134 4.89 31.81 11.56
C ARG A 134 5.40 32.36 12.89
N GLN A 135 5.42 31.51 13.92
CA GLN A 135 5.85 31.89 15.27
C GLN A 135 7.35 32.19 15.34
N MET A 136 8.19 31.49 14.56
CA MET A 136 9.62 31.80 14.44
C MET A 136 9.88 33.16 13.78
N GLN A 137 9.07 33.55 12.79
CA GLN A 137 9.18 34.86 12.15
C GLN A 137 8.75 35.99 13.10
N GLU A 138 7.68 35.80 13.87
CA GLU A 138 7.23 36.75 14.89
C GLU A 138 8.32 37.00 15.96
N ARG A 139 9.01 35.94 16.43
CA ARG A 139 10.17 36.08 17.35
C ARG A 139 11.32 36.92 16.76
N LYS A 140 11.64 36.74 15.47
CA LYS A 140 12.73 37.47 14.81
C LYS A 140 12.39 38.96 14.60
N ALA A 141 11.13 39.28 14.36
CA ALA A 141 10.67 40.66 14.22
C ALA A 141 10.69 41.42 15.55
N ASP A 142 10.32 40.78 16.66
CA ASP A 142 10.38 41.38 18.00
C ASP A 142 11.83 41.60 18.47
N GLN A 143 12.75 40.70 18.13
CA GLN A 143 14.18 40.86 18.46
C GLN A 143 14.90 41.91 17.61
N ALA A 144 14.34 42.31 16.46
CA ALA A 144 14.92 43.36 15.61
C ALA A 144 14.54 44.78 16.06
N TYR A 145 13.68 44.92 17.08
CA TYR A 145 13.23 46.21 17.62
C TYR A 145 13.79 46.52 19.02
N ILE A 146 14.77 45.74 19.49
CA ILE A 146 15.59 46.01 20.68
C ILE A 146 17.02 46.26 20.22
#